data_AF-A0A4P5R1B7-F1
#
_entry.id   AF-A0A4P5R1B7-F1
#
_cell.length_a   1.000
_cell.length_b   1.000
_cell.length_c   1.000
_cell.angle_alpha   90.00
_cell.angle_beta   90.00
_cell.angle_gamma   90.00
#
_symmetry.space_group_name_H-M   'P 1'
#
loop_
_entity.id
_entity.type
_entity.pdbx_description
1 polymer ?
#
loop_
_entity_poly.entity_id
_entity_poly.type
_entity_poly.pdbx_seq_one_letter_code
_entity_poly.pdbx_strand_id
1 'polypeptide(L)'
;MLVELHIENLGVIEQATIVLNEGLTALTGETGAGKTMVVEAINLLVGQRADTGMVRPGADELRVEGRFVLPDGSERVMCRVVPRDGRSRAYVDGRLATVGNLSELGAELVDLHGQHEHQSLLGAAAQRVALDAFAGTDLEPLRSARATLTEIDAALATMGGDERARAREIDLLRFQVEEISRAALDDPEEDAALEQQIDLLQDAESHREALASAIAALADDDGALDRLGSAVGVLGRGDAMRQYVERIRELQSLVGDAADDMRRVLDGVEQDPQRLSKLVERRQTLFDLRRKYGDTVAAVIAYGNATSVRLEELESWEQRASELDQRRAKAVVALERAARTVRAQREAAAPMLAKAVEKHLARLALAGARVKINVGGTRADDLAGDDVVFLFAANPGSEPAPLAKVASGGELARAMLALRLVLTQAPGTLVFDEVDAGIGGDAAVAVADSLADLGERHQVLVVTHLPQVAAYASHQVLVSKEVRKGITFATARTLGDAERPDEIARLLSGSLAVESGVEHARNMLKTRKKSRTSRR
;
A
#
# COMPACT_ATOMS: atom_id res chain seq x y z
N MET A 1 17.04 -16.03 -22.54
CA MET A 1 16.87 -16.74 -23.84
C MET A 1 16.82 -18.23 -23.59
N LEU A 2 15.98 -18.96 -24.32
CA LEU A 2 15.90 -20.42 -24.29
C LEU A 2 17.03 -21.00 -25.16
N VAL A 3 17.98 -21.70 -24.57
CA VAL A 3 19.15 -22.25 -25.30
C VAL A 3 18.98 -23.71 -25.64
N GLU A 4 18.18 -24.44 -24.86
CA GLU A 4 17.97 -25.86 -25.06
C GLU A 4 16.58 -26.26 -24.58
N LEU A 5 15.87 -27.04 -25.40
CA LEU A 5 14.55 -27.59 -25.11
C LEU A 5 14.59 -29.10 -25.27
N HIS A 6 14.29 -29.80 -24.18
CA HIS A 6 14.16 -31.25 -24.14
C HIS A 6 12.70 -31.64 -23.93
N ILE A 7 12.21 -32.57 -24.74
CA ILE A 7 10.82 -33.02 -24.74
C ILE A 7 10.82 -34.54 -24.70
N GLU A 8 10.07 -35.13 -23.78
CA GLU A 8 9.83 -36.57 -23.69
C GLU A 8 8.33 -36.86 -23.59
N ASN A 9 7.85 -37.79 -24.41
CA ASN A 9 6.48 -38.31 -24.40
C ASN A 9 5.36 -37.27 -24.55
N LEU A 10 5.59 -36.19 -25.31
CA LEU A 10 4.61 -35.14 -25.58
C LEU A 10 3.88 -35.38 -26.90
N GLY A 11 2.64 -35.87 -26.84
CA GLY A 11 1.79 -36.16 -27.99
C GLY A 11 2.46 -37.12 -28.97
N VAL A 12 2.83 -36.62 -30.16
CA VAL A 12 3.53 -37.39 -31.20
C VAL A 12 5.05 -37.42 -31.04
N ILE A 13 5.62 -36.62 -30.14
CA ILE A 13 7.06 -36.59 -29.84
C ILE A 13 7.36 -37.66 -28.78
N GLU A 14 8.25 -38.60 -29.08
CA GLU A 14 8.77 -39.56 -28.09
C GLU A 14 9.92 -38.93 -27.33
N GLN A 15 10.90 -38.43 -28.06
CA GLN A 15 12.02 -37.68 -27.51
C GLN A 15 12.50 -36.65 -28.54
N ALA A 16 12.79 -35.43 -28.10
CA ALA A 16 13.42 -34.41 -28.93
C ALA A 16 14.32 -33.51 -28.07
N THR A 17 15.49 -33.16 -28.60
CA THR A 17 16.40 -32.19 -28.01
C THR A 17 16.71 -31.13 -29.06
N ILE A 18 16.33 -29.89 -28.79
CA ILE A 18 16.46 -28.77 -29.71
C ILE A 18 17.40 -27.75 -29.11
N VAL A 19 18.54 -27.53 -29.77
CA VAL A 19 19.47 -26.45 -29.42
C VAL A 19 19.06 -25.19 -30.17
N LEU A 20 18.77 -24.14 -29.42
CA LEU A 20 18.25 -22.87 -29.91
C LEU A 20 19.31 -21.78 -29.72
N ASN A 21 19.38 -20.88 -30.70
CA ASN A 21 20.35 -19.79 -30.72
C ASN A 21 19.62 -18.44 -30.80
N GLU A 22 20.38 -17.35 -30.68
CA GLU A 22 19.90 -16.00 -30.91
C GLU A 22 19.37 -15.78 -32.33
N GLY A 23 18.57 -14.73 -32.52
CA GLY A 23 17.99 -14.42 -33.82
C GLY A 23 16.68 -15.15 -34.08
N LEU A 24 16.28 -15.10 -35.36
CA LEU A 24 15.09 -15.77 -35.85
C LEU A 24 15.37 -17.26 -36.09
N THR A 25 14.60 -18.13 -35.44
CA THR A 25 14.56 -19.57 -35.69
C THR A 25 13.20 -19.95 -36.26
N ALA A 26 13.18 -20.54 -37.47
CA ALA A 26 11.96 -21.05 -38.08
C ALA A 26 11.77 -22.53 -37.78
N LEU A 27 10.60 -22.91 -37.27
CA LEU A 27 10.15 -24.29 -37.11
C LEU A 27 9.34 -24.67 -38.35
N THR A 28 9.91 -25.53 -39.19
CA THR A 28 9.30 -26.02 -40.45
C THR A 28 9.06 -27.52 -40.38
N GLY A 29 8.32 -28.06 -41.35
CA GLY A 29 7.97 -29.48 -41.36
C GLY A 29 6.58 -29.76 -41.91
N GLU A 30 6.31 -31.05 -42.12
CA GLU A 30 5.15 -31.56 -42.87
C GLU A 30 3.85 -31.59 -42.05
N THR A 31 3.92 -31.77 -40.73
CA THR A 31 2.73 -31.89 -39.88
C THR A 31 2.51 -30.64 -39.03
N GLY A 32 1.27 -30.15 -38.98
CA GLY A 32 0.85 -29.15 -37.99
C GLY A 32 1.08 -29.66 -36.56
N ALA A 33 0.67 -30.91 -36.29
CA ALA A 33 0.77 -31.52 -34.96
C ALA A 33 2.17 -31.44 -34.33
N GLY A 34 3.24 -31.81 -35.07
CA GLY A 34 4.59 -31.79 -34.51
C GLY A 34 5.13 -30.39 -34.20
N LYS A 35 4.79 -29.38 -35.00
CA LYS A 35 5.22 -27.98 -34.76
C LYS A 35 4.47 -27.38 -33.57
N THR A 36 3.16 -27.61 -33.51
CA THR A 36 2.33 -27.23 -32.38
C THR A 36 2.82 -27.90 -31.08
N MET A 37 3.21 -29.19 -31.09
CA MET A 37 3.76 -29.82 -29.88
C MET A 37 5.02 -29.13 -29.34
N VAL A 38 5.85 -28.51 -30.19
CA VAL A 38 7.03 -27.77 -29.73
C VAL A 38 6.63 -26.47 -29.04
N VAL A 39 5.62 -25.76 -29.57
CA VAL A 39 5.05 -24.58 -28.92
C VAL A 39 4.40 -24.97 -27.59
N GLU A 40 3.64 -26.06 -27.57
CA GLU A 40 3.01 -26.61 -26.36
C GLU A 40 4.03 -27.02 -25.29
N ALA A 41 5.19 -27.53 -25.70
CA ALA A 41 6.29 -27.80 -24.79
C ALA A 41 6.74 -26.51 -24.07
N ILE A 42 6.88 -25.42 -24.82
CA ILE A 42 7.24 -24.11 -24.27
C ILE A 42 6.12 -23.58 -23.35
N ASN A 43 4.85 -23.76 -23.72
CA ASN A 43 3.71 -23.40 -22.85
C ASN A 43 3.77 -24.10 -21.50
N LEU A 44 4.00 -25.42 -21.51
CA LEU A 44 4.12 -26.21 -20.30
C LEU A 44 5.29 -25.76 -19.43
N LEU A 45 6.42 -25.36 -20.04
CA LEU A 45 7.57 -24.80 -19.34
C LEU A 45 7.25 -23.47 -18.66
N VAL A 46 6.48 -22.59 -19.31
CA VAL A 46 6.07 -21.30 -18.72
C VAL A 46 4.85 -21.41 -17.81
N GLY A 47 4.55 -22.60 -17.30
CA GLY A 47 3.53 -22.79 -16.28
C GLY A 47 2.09 -22.75 -16.76
N GLN A 48 1.83 -22.85 -18.07
CA GLN A 48 0.48 -23.01 -18.59
C GLN A 48 -0.20 -24.28 -18.06
N ARG A 49 -1.53 -24.28 -18.14
CA ARG A 49 -2.34 -25.42 -17.67
C ARG A 49 -2.01 -26.65 -18.52
N ALA A 50 -1.58 -27.71 -17.83
CA ALA A 50 -1.32 -29.00 -18.47
C ALA A 50 -2.62 -29.76 -18.75
N ASP A 51 -2.70 -30.38 -19.93
CA ASP A 51 -3.71 -31.37 -20.29
C ASP A 51 -3.05 -32.77 -20.27
N THR A 52 -3.63 -33.70 -19.51
CA THR A 52 -3.14 -35.09 -19.46
C THR A 52 -3.34 -35.83 -20.77
N GLY A 53 -4.24 -35.36 -21.65
CA GLY A 53 -4.41 -35.85 -23.01
C GLY A 53 -3.19 -35.61 -23.90
N MET A 54 -2.27 -34.72 -23.51
CA MET A 54 -1.00 -34.50 -24.20
C MET A 54 0.04 -35.57 -23.90
N VAL A 55 -0.16 -36.44 -22.91
CA VAL A 55 0.76 -37.56 -22.64
C VAL A 55 0.68 -38.56 -23.79
N ARG A 56 1.83 -38.89 -24.37
CA ARG A 56 1.94 -39.85 -25.48
C ARG A 56 1.23 -41.17 -25.12
N PRO A 57 0.41 -41.74 -26.01
CA PRO A 57 -0.21 -43.04 -25.78
C PRO A 57 0.83 -44.11 -25.46
N GLY A 58 0.65 -44.80 -24.32
CA GLY A 58 1.57 -45.84 -23.85
C GLY A 58 2.68 -45.35 -22.92
N ALA A 59 2.81 -44.04 -22.71
CA ALA A 59 3.68 -43.47 -21.68
C ALA A 59 2.91 -43.23 -20.37
N ASP A 60 3.63 -43.31 -19.25
CA ASP A 60 3.09 -43.02 -17.92
C ASP A 60 3.09 -41.52 -17.59
N GLU A 61 4.03 -40.77 -18.16
CA GLU A 61 4.17 -39.32 -18.01
C GLU A 61 4.85 -38.67 -19.22
N LEU A 62 4.59 -37.37 -19.42
CA LEU A 62 5.39 -36.51 -20.29
C LEU A 62 6.30 -35.62 -19.44
N ARG A 63 7.45 -35.26 -20.02
CA ARG A 63 8.44 -34.37 -19.41
C ARG A 63 8.90 -33.33 -20.42
N VAL A 64 9.00 -32.09 -19.99
CA VAL A 64 9.59 -31.00 -20.77
C VAL A 64 10.60 -30.28 -19.90
N GLU A 65 11.81 -30.07 -20.42
CA GLU A 65 12.87 -29.31 -19.77
C GLU A 65 13.37 -28.20 -20.68
N GLY A 66 13.54 -27.00 -20.12
CA GLY A 66 14.09 -25.85 -20.83
C GLY A 66 15.25 -25.27 -20.04
N ARG A 67 16.40 -25.10 -20.70
CA ARG A 67 17.53 -24.35 -20.15
C ARG A 67 17.51 -22.94 -20.71
N PHE A 68 17.49 -21.97 -19.81
CA PHE A 68 17.49 -20.55 -20.11
C PHE A 68 18.79 -19.90 -19.66
N VAL A 69 19.29 -18.96 -20.46
CA VAL A 69 20.36 -18.04 -20.07
C VAL A 69 19.74 -16.67 -19.79
N LEU A 70 19.97 -16.13 -18.60
CA LEU A 70 19.46 -14.84 -18.13
C LEU A 70 20.36 -13.67 -18.58
N PRO A 71 19.88 -12.41 -18.53
CA PRO A 71 20.68 -11.25 -18.95
C PRO A 71 21.99 -11.06 -18.16
N ASP A 72 22.07 -11.57 -16.93
CA ASP A 72 23.27 -11.55 -16.09
C ASP A 72 24.26 -12.70 -16.39
N GLY A 73 23.93 -13.56 -17.38
CA GLY A 73 24.71 -14.73 -17.77
C GLY A 73 24.48 -15.98 -16.93
N SER A 74 23.63 -15.91 -15.89
CA SER A 74 23.28 -17.09 -15.11
C SER A 74 22.34 -18.02 -15.88
N GLU A 75 22.37 -19.31 -15.54
CA GLU A 75 21.49 -20.31 -16.13
C GLU A 75 20.32 -20.65 -15.21
N ARG A 76 19.16 -20.93 -15.82
CA ARG A 76 17.95 -21.38 -15.14
C ARG A 76 17.42 -22.60 -15.89
N VAL A 77 17.19 -23.69 -15.18
CA VAL A 77 16.57 -24.90 -15.75
C VAL A 77 15.16 -25.03 -15.20
N MET A 78 14.18 -25.03 -16.10
CA MET A 78 12.77 -25.24 -15.76
C MET A 78 12.33 -26.59 -16.30
N CYS A 79 11.59 -27.35 -15.49
CA CYS A 79 11.06 -28.64 -15.91
C CYS A 79 9.60 -28.77 -15.51
N ARG A 80 8.79 -29.31 -16.43
CA ARG A 80 7.41 -29.68 -16.21
C ARG A 80 7.23 -31.18 -16.45
N VAL A 81 6.63 -31.88 -15.48
CA VAL A 81 6.27 -33.29 -15.61
C VAL A 81 4.77 -33.44 -15.45
N VAL A 82 4.10 -34.03 -16.44
CA VAL A 82 2.66 -34.25 -16.40
C VAL A 82 2.41 -35.76 -16.47
N PRO A 83 1.98 -36.39 -15.37
CA PRO A 83 1.62 -37.80 -15.40
C PRO A 83 0.32 -37.98 -16.17
N ARG A 84 0.11 -39.20 -16.71
CA ARG A 84 -1.13 -39.56 -17.41
C ARG A 84 -2.34 -39.52 -16.48
N ASP A 85 -2.13 -39.83 -15.21
CA ASP A 85 -3.11 -39.69 -14.15
C ASP A 85 -2.49 -38.95 -12.95
N GLY A 86 -3.28 -38.07 -12.32
CA GLY A 86 -2.87 -37.26 -11.19
C GLY A 86 -2.41 -35.83 -11.53
N ARG A 87 -1.68 -35.23 -10.60
CA ARG A 87 -1.29 -33.81 -10.66
C ARG A 87 0.07 -33.63 -11.32
N SER A 88 0.19 -32.60 -12.16
CA SER A 88 1.46 -32.19 -12.74
C SER A 88 2.44 -31.70 -11.66
N ARG A 89 3.74 -31.99 -11.86
CA ARG A 89 4.85 -31.56 -11.02
C ARG A 89 5.71 -30.56 -11.76
N ALA A 90 6.30 -29.63 -11.02
CA ALA A 90 7.13 -28.56 -11.54
C ALA A 90 8.47 -28.55 -10.80
N TYR A 91 9.54 -28.26 -11.54
CA TYR A 91 10.88 -28.14 -10.97
C TYR A 91 11.57 -26.91 -11.53
N VAL A 92 12.32 -26.24 -10.67
CA VAL A 92 13.19 -25.12 -11.01
C VAL A 92 14.57 -25.43 -10.42
N ASP A 93 15.59 -25.45 -11.28
CA ASP A 93 16.98 -25.81 -10.92
C ASP A 93 17.07 -27.13 -10.14
N GLY A 94 16.29 -28.12 -10.58
CA GLY A 94 16.22 -29.47 -10.00
C GLY A 94 15.46 -29.57 -8.67
N ARG A 95 14.85 -28.47 -8.18
CA ARG A 95 14.07 -28.45 -6.93
C ARG A 95 12.57 -28.35 -7.20
N LEU A 96 11.76 -28.95 -6.33
CA LEU A 96 10.30 -28.87 -6.41
C LEU A 96 9.83 -27.42 -6.38
N ALA A 97 8.94 -27.08 -7.31
CA ALA A 97 8.32 -25.77 -7.43
C ALA A 97 6.81 -25.91 -7.62
N THR A 98 6.08 -24.80 -7.46
CA THR A 98 4.66 -24.74 -7.81
C THR A 98 4.49 -24.36 -9.28
N VAL A 99 3.32 -24.63 -9.84
CA VAL A 99 2.95 -24.14 -11.19
C VAL A 99 2.92 -22.61 -11.24
N GLY A 100 2.50 -21.96 -10.15
CA GLY A 100 2.51 -20.51 -10.03
C GLY A 100 3.92 -19.94 -10.16
N ASN A 101 4.91 -20.55 -9.49
CA ASN A 101 6.31 -20.14 -9.62
C ASN A 101 6.84 -20.30 -11.06
N LEU A 102 6.53 -21.42 -11.74
CA LEU A 102 6.85 -21.57 -13.18
C LEU A 102 6.18 -20.49 -14.03
N SER A 103 4.95 -20.11 -13.73
CA SER A 103 4.21 -19.08 -14.49
C SER A 103 4.80 -17.68 -14.29
N GLU A 104 5.16 -17.33 -13.06
CA GLU A 104 5.81 -16.05 -12.73
C GLU A 104 7.16 -15.94 -13.43
N LEU A 105 8.02 -16.97 -13.31
CA LEU A 105 9.31 -16.99 -14.00
C LEU A 105 9.15 -17.06 -15.53
N GLY A 106 8.21 -17.87 -16.01
CA GLY A 106 7.96 -18.04 -17.44
C GLY A 106 7.57 -16.74 -18.14
N ALA A 107 6.73 -15.93 -17.48
CA ALA A 107 6.30 -14.63 -17.99
C ALA A 107 7.46 -13.61 -18.17
N GLU A 108 8.55 -13.77 -17.43
CA GLU A 108 9.76 -12.93 -17.56
C GLU A 108 10.71 -13.44 -18.67
N LEU A 109 10.62 -14.73 -19.04
CA LEU A 109 11.58 -15.41 -19.92
C LEU A 109 11.09 -15.61 -21.34
N VAL A 110 9.79 -15.85 -21.52
CA VAL A 110 9.18 -16.14 -22.82
C VAL A 110 7.86 -15.38 -22.96
N ASP A 111 7.67 -14.76 -24.12
CA ASP A 111 6.36 -14.25 -24.54
C ASP A 111 5.86 -15.04 -25.76
N LEU A 112 4.66 -15.60 -25.67
CA LEU A 112 4.04 -16.41 -26.72
C LEU A 112 2.94 -15.63 -27.43
N HIS A 113 2.82 -15.80 -28.75
CA HIS A 113 1.89 -15.12 -29.67
C HIS A 113 1.18 -16.15 -30.58
N GLY A 114 -0.15 -16.36 -30.48
CA GLY A 114 -0.87 -17.51 -31.04
C GLY A 114 -2.34 -17.62 -30.56
N GLN A 115 -3.15 -18.51 -31.12
CA GLN A 115 -4.63 -18.47 -31.02
C GLN A 115 -5.22 -18.72 -29.60
N HIS A 116 -4.44 -19.22 -28.63
CA HIS A 116 -4.95 -19.62 -27.29
C HIS A 116 -4.04 -19.23 -26.11
N GLU A 117 -3.01 -18.39 -26.30
CA GLU A 117 -1.84 -18.41 -25.39
C GLU A 117 -1.20 -17.03 -25.15
N HIS A 118 -1.64 -16.23 -24.18
CA HIS A 118 -0.97 -14.95 -23.90
C HIS A 118 -0.90 -14.61 -22.41
N GLN A 119 0.30 -14.37 -21.89
CA GLN A 119 0.50 -13.89 -20.52
C GLN A 119 1.07 -12.46 -20.40
N SER A 120 1.62 -11.83 -21.46
CA SER A 120 2.26 -10.51 -21.30
C SER A 120 1.36 -9.33 -21.74
N LEU A 121 1.32 -8.96 -23.03
CA LEU A 121 0.77 -7.66 -23.47
C LEU A 121 -0.77 -7.57 -23.59
N LEU A 122 -1.52 -8.62 -23.26
CA LEU A 122 -2.98 -8.57 -23.24
C LEU A 122 -3.56 -7.98 -21.95
N GLY A 123 -2.79 -8.00 -20.85
CA GLY A 123 -3.21 -7.46 -19.57
C GLY A 123 -3.08 -5.93 -19.50
N ALA A 124 -4.05 -5.26 -18.87
CA ALA A 124 -4.03 -3.80 -18.70
C ALA A 124 -2.76 -3.31 -17.98
N ALA A 125 -2.26 -4.05 -17.01
CA ALA A 125 -1.03 -3.71 -16.29
C ALA A 125 0.20 -3.71 -17.23
N ALA A 126 0.35 -4.73 -18.07
CA ALA A 126 1.44 -4.81 -19.04
C ALA A 126 1.32 -3.75 -20.14
N GLN A 127 0.10 -3.46 -20.60
CA GLN A 127 -0.18 -2.39 -21.57
C GLN A 127 0.19 -1.01 -21.01
N ARG A 128 -0.10 -0.77 -19.72
CA ARG A 128 0.32 0.45 -19.02
C ARG A 128 1.84 0.57 -18.95
N VAL A 129 2.53 -0.50 -18.52
CA VAL A 129 4.00 -0.52 -18.45
C VAL A 129 4.60 -0.28 -19.83
N ALA A 130 4.05 -0.90 -20.88
CA ALA A 130 4.49 -0.70 -22.25
C ALA A 130 4.30 0.75 -22.74
N LEU A 131 3.16 1.37 -22.41
CA LEU A 131 2.91 2.78 -22.74
C LEU A 131 3.86 3.70 -21.98
N ASP A 132 4.08 3.47 -20.68
CA ASP A 132 5.01 4.24 -19.85
C ASP A 132 6.45 4.14 -20.37
N ALA A 133 6.88 2.94 -20.75
CA ALA A 133 8.21 2.71 -21.34
C ALA A 133 8.37 3.41 -22.70
N PHE A 134 7.34 3.37 -23.57
CA PHE A 134 7.36 4.07 -24.85
C PHE A 134 7.39 5.59 -24.68
N ALA A 135 6.65 6.12 -23.70
CA ALA A 135 6.58 7.55 -23.42
C ALA A 135 7.82 8.09 -22.69
N GLY A 136 8.62 7.20 -22.06
CA GLY A 136 9.67 7.61 -21.13
C GLY A 136 9.10 8.30 -19.89
N THR A 137 7.91 7.88 -19.45
CA THR A 137 7.19 8.46 -18.30
C THR A 137 8.02 8.28 -17.03
N ASP A 138 8.33 9.39 -16.36
CA ASP A 138 8.93 9.34 -15.02
C ASP A 138 7.85 9.08 -13.97
N LEU A 139 7.86 7.87 -13.43
CA LEU A 139 6.92 7.41 -12.41
C LEU A 139 7.40 7.69 -10.98
N GLU A 140 8.64 8.17 -10.79
CA GLU A 140 9.22 8.35 -9.47
C GLU A 140 8.45 9.34 -8.59
N PRO A 141 8.02 10.52 -9.10
CA PRO A 141 7.21 11.45 -8.32
C PRO A 141 5.88 10.85 -7.86
N LEU A 142 5.24 10.04 -8.72
CA LEU A 142 3.99 9.36 -8.40
C LEU A 142 4.19 8.27 -7.34
N ARG A 143 5.26 7.47 -7.45
CA ARG A 143 5.62 6.44 -6.46
C ARG A 143 5.92 7.05 -5.10
N SER A 144 6.75 8.10 -5.06
CA SER A 144 7.12 8.80 -3.81
C SER A 144 5.90 9.42 -3.13
N ALA A 145 4.99 10.06 -3.89
CA ALA A 145 3.76 10.62 -3.32
C ALA A 145 2.83 9.53 -2.75
N ARG A 146 2.68 8.38 -3.43
CA ARG A 146 1.91 7.23 -2.93
C ARG A 146 2.51 6.64 -1.64
N ALA A 147 3.83 6.48 -1.60
CA ALA A 147 4.53 5.97 -0.43
C ALA A 147 4.36 6.90 0.77
N THR A 148 4.57 8.20 0.57
CA THR A 148 4.40 9.23 1.61
C THR A 148 2.98 9.23 2.19
N LEU A 149 1.95 9.16 1.33
CA LEU A 149 0.56 9.10 1.79
C LEU A 149 0.27 7.82 2.58
N THR A 150 0.80 6.68 2.11
CA THR A 150 0.64 5.38 2.78
C THR A 150 1.29 5.37 4.17
N GLU A 151 2.47 5.97 4.31
CA GLU A 151 3.16 6.13 5.60
C GLU A 151 2.37 7.01 6.57
N ILE A 152 1.81 8.13 6.08
CA ILE A 152 0.99 9.03 6.91
C ILE A 152 -0.32 8.35 7.32
N ASP A 153 -1.00 7.67 6.40
CA ASP A 153 -2.23 6.94 6.68
C ASP A 153 -1.99 5.80 7.70
N ALA A 154 -0.86 5.10 7.60
CA ALA A 154 -0.46 4.10 8.59
C ALA A 154 -0.21 4.75 9.96
N ALA A 155 0.48 5.90 10.02
CA ALA A 155 0.71 6.62 11.27
C ALA A 155 -0.61 7.07 11.93
N LEU A 156 -1.53 7.64 11.16
CA LEU A 156 -2.87 8.02 11.63
C LEU A 156 -3.68 6.81 12.11
N ALA A 157 -3.59 5.68 11.41
CA ALA A 157 -4.26 4.44 11.82
C ALA A 157 -3.72 3.89 13.14
N THR A 158 -2.40 3.96 13.37
CA THR A 158 -1.80 3.55 14.66
C THR A 158 -2.17 4.48 15.81
N MET A 159 -2.46 5.75 15.51
CA MET A 159 -2.83 6.73 16.51
C MET A 159 -4.20 6.38 17.13
N GLY A 160 -5.22 6.06 16.32
CA GLY A 160 -6.47 5.43 16.75
C GLY A 160 -7.30 6.12 17.86
N GLY A 161 -8.53 5.63 18.05
CA GLY A 161 -9.45 6.05 19.12
C GLY A 161 -10.57 6.99 18.66
N ASP A 162 -11.59 7.17 19.52
CA ASP A 162 -12.69 8.10 19.28
C ASP A 162 -12.21 9.54 19.56
N GLU A 163 -11.91 10.27 18.48
CA GLU A 163 -11.51 11.69 18.51
C GLU A 163 -12.46 12.54 19.35
N ARG A 164 -13.78 12.28 19.25
CA ARG A 164 -14.78 13.04 20.01
C ARG A 164 -14.75 12.68 21.49
N ALA A 165 -14.47 11.43 21.84
CA ALA A 165 -14.29 11.04 23.24
C ALA A 165 -13.05 11.69 23.84
N ARG A 166 -11.95 11.72 23.08
CA ARG A 166 -10.69 12.32 23.53
C ARG A 166 -10.79 13.83 23.71
N ALA A 167 -11.42 14.55 22.77
CA ALA A 167 -11.66 15.99 22.92
C ALA A 167 -12.48 16.32 24.19
N ARG A 168 -13.53 15.52 24.48
CA ARG A 168 -14.31 15.66 25.71
C ARG A 168 -13.48 15.38 26.97
N GLU A 169 -12.59 14.40 26.92
CA GLU A 169 -11.67 14.08 28.04
C GLU A 169 -10.71 15.24 28.28
N ILE A 170 -10.10 15.80 27.23
CA ILE A 170 -9.20 16.97 27.32
C ILE A 170 -9.93 18.16 27.95
N ASP A 171 -11.13 18.50 27.49
CA ASP A 171 -11.91 19.63 28.02
C ASP A 171 -12.22 19.46 29.52
N LEU A 172 -12.59 18.24 29.92
CA LEU A 172 -12.85 17.92 31.33
C LEU A 172 -11.59 18.04 32.18
N LEU A 173 -10.49 17.41 31.75
CA LEU A 173 -9.22 17.43 32.48
C LEU A 173 -8.68 18.85 32.60
N ARG A 174 -8.78 19.66 31.55
CA ARG A 174 -8.37 21.08 31.56
C ARG A 174 -9.16 21.89 32.58
N PHE A 175 -10.49 21.71 32.61
CA PHE A 175 -11.33 22.35 33.63
C PHE A 175 -10.92 21.94 35.06
N GLN A 176 -10.66 20.65 35.30
CA GLN A 176 -10.26 20.14 36.61
C GLN A 176 -8.89 20.67 37.04
N VAL A 177 -7.91 20.69 36.12
CA VAL A 177 -6.57 21.24 36.38
C VAL A 177 -6.66 22.74 36.69
N GLU A 178 -7.43 23.51 35.93
CA GLU A 178 -7.62 24.95 36.17
C GLU A 178 -8.30 25.23 37.51
N GLU A 179 -9.33 24.45 37.88
CA GLU A 179 -10.03 24.59 39.15
C GLU A 179 -9.11 24.34 40.35
N ILE A 180 -8.33 23.25 40.31
CA ILE A 180 -7.38 22.90 41.39
C ILE A 180 -6.21 23.89 41.44
N SER A 181 -5.66 24.28 40.27
CA SER A 181 -4.52 25.21 40.21
C SER A 181 -4.88 26.59 40.73
N ARG A 182 -6.11 27.06 40.51
CA ARG A 182 -6.60 28.35 41.04
C ARG A 182 -6.62 28.39 42.58
N ALA A 183 -6.75 27.23 43.21
CA ALA A 183 -6.75 27.12 44.66
C ALA A 183 -5.36 27.18 45.29
N ALA A 184 -4.28 27.09 44.50
CA ALA A 184 -2.89 27.17 44.98
C ALA A 184 -2.65 26.33 46.25
N LEU A 185 -2.82 25.01 46.11
CA LEU A 185 -2.68 24.04 47.20
C LEU A 185 -1.22 23.59 47.31
N ASP A 186 -0.47 24.22 48.22
CA ASP A 186 0.96 23.92 48.40
C ASP A 186 1.24 23.11 49.68
N ASP A 187 0.32 23.12 50.65
CA ASP A 187 0.45 22.45 51.95
C ASP A 187 -0.61 21.36 52.14
N PRO A 188 -0.23 20.07 52.21
CA PRO A 188 -1.14 18.95 52.46
C PRO A 188 -1.87 19.01 53.81
N GLU A 189 -1.34 19.74 54.79
CA GLU A 189 -1.90 19.84 56.15
C GLU A 189 -2.67 21.15 56.37
N GLU A 190 -2.85 21.97 55.33
CA GLU A 190 -3.48 23.29 55.41
C GLU A 190 -4.86 23.26 56.09
N ASP A 191 -5.70 22.27 55.78
CA ASP A 191 -7.04 22.15 56.35
C ASP A 191 -7.03 21.95 57.87
N ALA A 192 -6.09 21.14 58.38
CA ALA A 192 -5.94 20.90 59.81
C ALA A 192 -5.38 22.14 60.53
N ALA A 193 -4.44 22.84 59.90
CA ALA A 193 -3.90 24.09 60.43
C ALA A 193 -4.97 25.20 60.48
N LEU A 194 -5.83 25.29 59.47
CA LEU A 194 -6.94 26.24 59.43
C LEU A 194 -7.99 25.93 60.49
N GLU A 195 -8.34 24.66 60.69
CA GLU A 195 -9.26 24.24 61.75
C GLU A 195 -8.78 24.68 63.13
N GLN A 196 -7.53 24.39 63.47
CA GLN A 196 -6.94 24.81 64.76
C GLN A 196 -6.95 26.33 64.96
N GLN A 197 -6.65 27.10 63.90
CA GLN A 197 -6.66 28.56 63.99
C GLN A 197 -8.06 29.14 64.10
N ILE A 198 -9.04 28.56 63.41
CA ILE A 198 -10.45 28.97 63.49
C ILE A 198 -10.98 28.70 64.90
N ASP A 199 -10.75 27.51 65.44
CA ASP A 199 -11.19 27.14 66.79
C ASP A 199 -10.61 28.10 67.84
N LEU A 200 -9.31 28.40 67.77
CA LEU A 200 -8.65 29.35 68.68
C LEU A 200 -9.27 30.75 68.63
N LEU A 201 -9.58 31.26 67.44
CA LEU A 201 -10.18 32.59 67.26
C LEU A 201 -11.66 32.61 67.67
N GLN A 202 -12.41 31.54 67.45
CA GLN A 202 -13.80 31.41 67.89
C GLN A 202 -13.91 31.30 69.41
N ASP A 203 -13.00 30.58 70.05
CA ASP A 203 -12.91 30.51 71.51
C ASP A 203 -12.58 31.87 72.12
N ALA A 204 -11.65 32.62 71.51
CA ALA A 204 -11.32 33.98 71.92
C ALA A 204 -12.54 34.92 71.85
N GLU A 205 -13.32 34.85 70.76
CA GLU A 205 -14.53 35.66 70.60
C GLU A 205 -15.62 35.25 71.60
N SER A 206 -15.81 33.95 71.84
CA SER A 206 -16.78 33.43 72.81
C SER A 206 -16.45 33.86 74.24
N HIS A 207 -15.17 33.80 74.64
CA HIS A 207 -14.71 34.30 75.94
C HIS A 207 -14.92 35.80 76.09
N ARG A 208 -14.70 36.56 75.03
CA ARG A 208 -14.89 38.01 75.00
C ARG A 208 -16.36 38.39 75.17
N GLU A 209 -17.26 37.73 74.44
CA GLU A 209 -18.72 37.94 74.59
C GLU A 209 -19.18 37.60 76.01
N ALA A 210 -18.68 36.51 76.59
CA ALA A 210 -18.99 36.11 77.96
C ALA A 210 -18.49 37.14 78.99
N LEU A 211 -17.24 37.62 78.84
CA LEU A 211 -16.66 38.65 79.72
C LEU A 211 -17.39 39.98 79.59
N ALA A 212 -17.70 40.44 78.37
CA ALA A 212 -18.44 41.68 78.15
C ALA A 212 -19.85 41.62 78.77
N SER A 213 -20.55 40.49 78.62
CA SER A 213 -21.85 40.25 79.23
C SER A 213 -21.79 40.23 80.78
N ALA A 214 -20.76 39.58 81.34
CA ALA A 214 -20.54 39.55 82.78
C ALA A 214 -20.22 40.95 83.35
N ILE A 215 -19.35 41.72 82.68
CA ILE A 215 -19.02 43.11 83.07
C ILE A 215 -20.28 43.98 83.04
N ALA A 216 -21.10 43.88 81.99
CA ALA A 216 -22.35 44.64 81.87
C ALA A 216 -23.31 44.33 83.04
N ALA A 217 -23.49 43.06 83.39
CA ALA A 217 -24.34 42.66 84.51
C ALA A 217 -23.87 43.18 85.88
N LEU A 218 -22.55 43.39 86.05
CA LEU A 218 -21.98 43.86 87.30
C LEU A 218 -21.91 45.39 87.39
N ALA A 219 -21.54 46.07 86.30
CA ALA A 219 -21.06 47.44 86.32
C ALA A 219 -21.75 48.43 85.36
N ASP A 220 -22.60 47.99 84.42
CA ASP A 220 -23.40 48.91 83.60
C ASP A 220 -24.65 49.40 84.38
N ASP A 221 -25.41 50.33 83.78
CA ASP A 221 -26.61 50.93 84.38
C ASP A 221 -27.65 49.86 84.80
N ASP A 222 -28.18 49.97 86.03
CA ASP A 222 -29.03 48.96 86.73
C ASP A 222 -28.30 47.61 87.03
N GLY A 223 -26.97 47.60 86.93
CA GLY A 223 -26.11 46.49 87.33
C GLY A 223 -26.05 46.26 88.84
N ALA A 224 -25.30 45.23 89.24
CA ALA A 224 -25.13 44.87 90.65
C ALA A 224 -24.61 46.03 91.52
N LEU A 225 -23.65 46.82 91.02
CA LEU A 225 -23.08 47.97 91.75
C LEU A 225 -24.13 49.07 92.03
N ASP A 226 -24.99 49.39 91.06
CA ASP A 226 -26.06 50.39 91.19
C ASP A 226 -27.13 49.95 92.18
N ARG A 227 -27.51 48.67 92.14
CA ARG A 227 -28.50 48.10 93.06
C ARG A 227 -27.98 48.06 94.50
N LEU A 228 -26.71 47.72 94.68
CA LEU A 228 -26.04 47.80 95.98
C LEU A 228 -25.94 49.27 96.45
N GLY A 229 -25.64 50.20 95.54
CA GLY A 229 -25.58 51.64 95.83
C GLY A 229 -26.93 52.21 96.27
N SER A 230 -28.00 51.79 95.58
CA SER A 230 -29.38 52.12 95.94
C SER A 230 -29.77 51.56 97.31
N ALA A 231 -29.37 50.33 97.63
CA ALA A 231 -29.60 49.73 98.94
C ALA A 231 -28.90 50.52 100.07
N VAL A 232 -27.64 50.96 99.84
CA VAL A 232 -26.92 51.86 100.77
C VAL A 232 -27.66 53.20 100.91
N GLY A 233 -28.18 53.76 99.83
CA GLY A 233 -28.94 55.01 99.83
C GLY A 233 -30.22 54.94 100.69
N VAL A 234 -30.93 53.81 100.67
CA VAL A 234 -32.17 53.58 101.43
C VAL A 234 -31.90 53.38 102.93
N LEU A 235 -30.82 52.68 103.30
CA LEU A 235 -30.50 52.36 104.70
C LEU A 235 -30.13 53.59 105.56
N GLY A 236 -29.87 54.75 104.94
CA GLY A 236 -29.67 56.02 105.63
C GLY A 236 -28.38 56.12 106.45
N ARG A 237 -28.19 57.22 107.20
CA ARG A 237 -26.95 57.54 107.96
C ARG A 237 -27.02 57.27 109.46
N GLY A 238 -28.00 56.49 109.93
CA GLY A 238 -28.21 56.22 111.37
C GLY A 238 -27.24 55.17 111.93
N ASP A 239 -26.82 55.33 113.18
CA ASP A 239 -25.87 54.43 113.87
C ASP A 239 -26.32 52.96 113.89
N ALA A 240 -27.63 52.70 113.99
CA ALA A 240 -28.18 51.35 114.06
C ALA A 240 -27.93 50.50 112.79
N MET A 241 -27.81 51.16 111.64
CA MET A 241 -27.67 50.48 110.34
C MET A 241 -26.22 50.45 109.83
N ARG A 242 -25.26 51.05 110.55
CA ARG A 242 -23.86 51.21 110.13
C ARG A 242 -23.19 49.90 109.72
N GLN A 243 -23.34 48.84 110.53
CA GLN A 243 -22.75 47.52 110.24
C GLN A 243 -23.26 46.90 108.92
N TYR A 244 -24.51 47.16 108.52
CA TYR A 244 -25.09 46.64 107.28
C TYR A 244 -24.62 47.46 106.09
N VAL A 245 -24.53 48.78 106.24
CA VAL A 245 -23.98 49.68 105.22
C VAL A 245 -22.50 49.37 104.96
N GLU A 246 -21.70 49.11 105.99
CA GLU A 246 -20.29 48.71 105.84
C GLU A 246 -20.16 47.38 105.09
N ARG A 247 -20.94 46.36 105.45
CA ARG A 247 -20.97 45.07 104.72
C ARG A 247 -21.40 45.22 103.25
N ILE A 248 -22.38 46.06 102.95
CA ILE A 248 -22.82 46.28 101.56
C ILE A 248 -21.73 47.02 100.78
N ARG A 249 -21.02 47.98 101.39
CA ARG A 249 -19.87 48.66 100.76
C ARG A 249 -18.69 47.73 100.52
N GLU A 250 -18.44 46.79 101.43
CA GLU A 250 -17.46 45.72 101.20
C GLU A 250 -17.84 44.88 99.97
N LEU A 251 -19.12 44.49 99.84
CA LEU A 251 -19.61 43.79 98.64
C LEU A 251 -19.50 44.64 97.38
N GLN A 252 -19.76 45.95 97.44
CA GLN A 252 -19.56 46.86 96.31
C GLN A 252 -18.10 46.91 95.86
N SER A 253 -17.16 46.98 96.80
CA SER A 253 -15.73 46.94 96.48
C SER A 253 -15.36 45.63 95.79
N LEU A 254 -15.80 44.49 96.34
CA LEU A 254 -15.50 43.17 95.78
C LEU A 254 -16.10 42.98 94.37
N VAL A 255 -17.32 43.47 94.15
CA VAL A 255 -17.96 43.42 92.83
C VAL A 255 -17.26 44.36 91.83
N GLY A 256 -16.84 45.55 92.29
CA GLY A 256 -16.08 46.50 91.48
C GLY A 256 -14.74 45.94 91.05
N ASP A 257 -13.97 45.39 92.00
CA ASP A 257 -12.68 44.76 91.75
C ASP A 257 -12.82 43.59 90.74
N ALA A 258 -13.84 42.75 90.89
CA ALA A 258 -14.11 41.65 89.97
C ALA A 258 -14.47 42.12 88.55
N ALA A 259 -15.26 43.19 88.41
CA ALA A 259 -15.59 43.77 87.12
C ALA A 259 -14.35 44.40 86.44
N ASP A 260 -13.50 45.07 87.21
CA ASP A 260 -12.25 45.66 86.71
C ASP A 260 -11.22 44.57 86.33
N ASP A 261 -11.13 43.48 87.08
CA ASP A 261 -10.33 42.30 86.72
C ASP A 261 -10.79 41.70 85.40
N MET A 262 -12.11 41.48 85.24
CA MET A 262 -12.69 40.97 83.99
C MET A 262 -12.43 41.93 82.81
N ARG A 263 -12.53 43.25 83.03
CA ARG A 263 -12.27 44.26 82.01
C ARG A 263 -10.81 44.28 81.56
N ARG A 264 -9.86 44.11 82.49
CA ARG A 264 -8.42 43.96 82.16
C ARG A 264 -8.15 42.72 81.31
N VAL A 265 -8.83 41.60 81.59
CA VAL A 265 -8.72 40.39 80.76
C VAL A 265 -9.35 40.63 79.39
N LEU A 266 -10.54 41.25 79.34
CA LEU A 266 -11.24 41.57 78.09
C LEU A 266 -10.39 42.45 77.15
N ASP A 267 -9.76 43.49 77.68
CA ASP A 267 -8.91 44.40 76.92
C ASP A 267 -7.63 43.72 76.38
N GLY A 268 -7.23 42.59 76.97
CA GLY A 268 -6.09 41.79 76.53
C GLY A 268 -6.40 40.75 75.45
N VAL A 269 -7.67 40.54 75.11
CA VAL A 269 -8.07 39.61 74.03
C VAL A 269 -7.99 40.32 72.69
N GLU A 270 -7.00 39.96 71.85
CA GLU A 270 -6.86 40.50 70.50
C GLU A 270 -8.03 40.08 69.59
N GLN A 271 -8.61 41.05 68.85
CA GLN A 271 -9.64 40.80 67.85
C GLN A 271 -9.07 40.82 66.43
N ASP A 272 -9.38 39.79 65.65
CA ASP A 272 -9.19 39.82 64.20
C ASP A 272 -10.35 39.13 63.43
N PRO A 273 -11.54 39.77 63.38
CA PRO A 273 -12.70 39.21 62.67
C PRO A 273 -12.47 39.06 61.17
N GLN A 274 -11.64 39.95 60.58
CA GLN A 274 -11.30 39.89 59.16
C GLN A 274 -10.46 38.66 58.86
N ARG A 275 -9.50 38.31 59.73
CA ARG A 275 -8.73 37.08 59.61
C ARG A 275 -9.60 35.85 59.80
N LEU A 276 -10.47 35.80 60.81
CA LEU A 276 -11.38 34.68 60.99
C LEU A 276 -12.24 34.43 59.74
N SER A 277 -12.83 35.48 59.16
CA SER A 277 -13.61 35.38 57.91
C SER A 277 -12.78 34.79 56.77
N LYS A 278 -11.54 35.27 56.59
CA LYS A 278 -10.63 34.75 55.54
C LYS A 278 -10.27 33.28 55.75
N LEU A 279 -10.02 32.85 56.99
CA LEU A 279 -9.71 31.45 57.29
C LEU A 279 -10.91 30.54 57.03
N VAL A 280 -12.12 30.97 57.41
CA VAL A 280 -13.37 30.24 57.14
C VAL A 280 -13.63 30.13 55.63
N GLU A 281 -13.49 31.22 54.87
CA GLU A 281 -13.61 31.22 53.40
C GLU A 281 -12.58 30.30 52.74
N ARG A 282 -11.33 30.33 53.21
CA ARG A 282 -10.26 29.45 52.71
C ARG A 282 -10.59 27.98 53.01
N ARG A 283 -10.98 27.65 54.24
CA ARG A 283 -11.35 26.28 54.63
C ARG A 283 -12.57 25.78 53.86
N GLN A 284 -13.55 26.64 53.57
CA GLN A 284 -14.69 26.29 52.72
C GLN A 284 -14.24 25.96 51.28
N THR A 285 -13.30 26.72 50.73
CA THR A 285 -12.70 26.43 49.42
C THR A 285 -12.02 25.05 49.41
N LEU A 286 -11.25 24.72 50.45
CA LEU A 286 -10.64 23.39 50.60
C LEU A 286 -11.68 22.29 50.71
N PHE A 287 -12.76 22.52 51.45
CA PHE A 287 -13.85 21.56 51.60
C PHE A 287 -14.53 21.25 50.25
N ASP A 288 -14.83 22.28 49.46
CA ASP A 288 -15.48 22.10 48.15
C ASP A 288 -14.59 21.32 47.17
N LEU A 289 -13.28 21.56 47.20
CA LEU A 289 -12.30 20.83 46.39
C LEU A 289 -12.15 19.38 46.86
N ARG A 290 -12.09 19.14 48.17
CA ARG A 290 -12.03 17.79 48.73
C ARG A 290 -13.24 16.96 48.34
N ARG A 291 -14.44 17.55 48.43
CA ARG A 291 -15.68 16.88 48.01
C ARG A 291 -15.66 16.45 46.53
N LYS A 292 -14.97 17.20 45.67
CA LYS A 292 -14.90 16.92 44.22
C LYS A 292 -13.76 15.97 43.85
N TYR A 293 -12.61 16.07 44.50
CA TYR A 293 -11.35 15.50 43.99
C TYR A 293 -10.59 14.60 44.97
N GLY A 294 -10.95 14.55 46.25
CA GLY A 294 -10.32 13.63 47.20
C GLY A 294 -10.58 13.96 48.66
N ASP A 295 -10.59 12.96 49.53
CA ASP A 295 -11.00 13.11 50.94
C ASP A 295 -10.09 14.03 51.76
N THR A 296 -8.85 14.26 51.32
CA THR A 296 -7.84 15.12 51.97
C THR A 296 -7.21 16.10 50.98
N VAL A 297 -6.63 17.20 51.47
CA VAL A 297 -5.90 18.17 50.62
C VAL A 297 -4.76 17.48 49.86
N ALA A 298 -4.05 16.56 50.53
CA ALA A 298 -3.03 15.71 49.90
C ALA A 298 -3.58 14.92 48.69
N ALA A 299 -4.78 14.33 48.82
CA ALA A 299 -5.42 13.57 47.75
C ALA A 299 -5.82 14.48 46.58
N VAL A 300 -6.31 15.70 46.86
CA VAL A 300 -6.64 16.70 45.83
C VAL A 300 -5.38 17.13 45.06
N ILE A 301 -4.26 17.39 45.74
CA ILE A 301 -2.98 17.73 45.10
C ILE A 301 -2.50 16.57 44.22
N ALA A 302 -2.54 15.33 44.73
CA ALA A 302 -2.16 14.15 43.98
C ALA A 302 -3.04 13.94 42.74
N TYR A 303 -4.35 14.16 42.87
CA TYR A 303 -5.29 14.11 41.76
C TYR A 303 -4.96 15.18 40.71
N GLY A 304 -4.71 16.42 41.12
CA GLY A 304 -4.32 17.53 40.23
C GLY A 304 -3.06 17.20 39.42
N ASN A 305 -2.01 16.67 40.08
CA ASN A 305 -0.78 16.26 39.40
C ASN A 305 -1.01 15.13 38.40
N ALA A 306 -1.74 14.08 38.78
CA ALA A 306 -2.03 12.97 37.88
C ALA A 306 -2.87 13.42 36.66
N THR A 307 -3.84 14.31 36.90
CA THR A 307 -4.72 14.89 35.87
C THR A 307 -3.92 15.77 34.92
N SER A 308 -2.98 16.58 35.43
CA SER A 308 -2.08 17.42 34.62
C SER A 308 -1.20 16.59 33.69
N VAL A 309 -0.56 15.53 34.22
CA VAL A 309 0.27 14.62 33.40
C VAL A 309 -0.58 13.97 32.29
N ARG A 310 -1.79 13.52 32.64
CA ARG A 310 -2.72 12.92 31.67
C ARG A 310 -3.16 13.91 30.60
N LEU A 311 -3.44 15.16 30.97
CA LEU A 311 -3.80 16.23 30.05
C LEU A 311 -2.67 16.50 29.05
N GLU A 312 -1.43 16.66 29.54
CA GLU A 312 -0.25 16.87 28.70
C GLU A 312 -0.01 15.73 27.70
N GLU A 313 -0.18 14.47 28.13
CA GLU A 313 -0.10 13.31 27.25
C GLU A 313 -1.10 13.40 26.09
N LEU A 314 -2.37 13.70 26.41
CA LEU A 314 -3.46 13.79 25.44
C LEU A 314 -3.33 14.99 24.49
N GLU A 315 -2.93 16.16 25.00
CA GLU A 315 -2.67 17.35 24.19
C GLU A 315 -1.49 17.13 23.22
N SER A 316 -0.42 16.48 23.69
CA SER A 316 0.72 16.13 22.83
C SER A 316 0.34 15.15 21.72
N TRP A 317 -0.65 14.28 21.97
CA TRP A 317 -1.18 13.35 20.99
C TRP A 317 -2.04 14.09 19.96
N GLU A 318 -2.92 14.99 20.40
CA GLU A 318 -3.80 15.78 19.51
C GLU A 318 -2.99 16.69 18.59
N GLN A 319 -1.93 17.31 19.11
CA GLN A 319 -1.01 18.10 18.30
C GLN A 319 -0.36 17.27 17.20
N ARG A 320 0.10 16.04 17.53
CA ARG A 320 0.70 15.13 16.55
C ARG A 320 -0.30 14.63 15.51
N ALA A 321 -1.54 14.33 15.91
CA ALA A 321 -2.61 13.95 14.98
C ALA A 321 -2.93 15.09 14.00
N SER A 322 -3.10 16.31 14.51
CA SER A 322 -3.34 17.50 13.68
C SER A 322 -2.19 17.76 12.69
N GLU A 323 -0.93 17.59 13.12
CA GLU A 323 0.22 17.70 12.23
C GLU A 323 0.17 16.65 11.11
N LEU A 324 -0.14 15.39 11.44
CA LEU A 324 -0.28 14.32 10.46
C LEU A 324 -1.43 14.57 9.49
N ASP A 325 -2.57 15.07 9.93
CA ASP A 325 -3.70 15.43 9.06
C ASP A 325 -3.35 16.57 8.10
N GLN A 326 -2.64 17.60 8.56
CA GLN A 326 -2.14 18.67 7.69
C GLN A 326 -1.13 18.15 6.67
N ARG A 327 -0.23 17.24 7.09
CA ARG A 327 0.71 16.57 6.18
C ARG A 327 -0.02 15.69 5.18
N ARG A 328 -1.06 14.97 5.60
CA ARG A 328 -1.92 14.14 4.75
C ARG A 328 -2.59 14.99 3.67
N ALA A 329 -3.20 16.11 4.04
CA ALA A 329 -3.83 17.02 3.09
C ALA A 329 -2.83 17.51 2.01
N LYS A 330 -1.61 17.86 2.42
CA LYS A 330 -0.53 18.22 1.48
C LYS A 330 -0.09 17.04 0.61
N ALA A 331 0.03 15.84 1.18
CA ALA A 331 0.41 14.62 0.45
C ALA A 331 -0.63 14.21 -0.59
N VAL A 332 -1.93 14.35 -0.29
CA VAL A 332 -3.03 14.12 -1.24
C VAL A 332 -2.91 15.06 -2.44
N VAL A 333 -2.71 16.36 -2.21
CA VAL A 333 -2.54 17.34 -3.32
C VAL A 333 -1.29 17.01 -4.15
N ALA A 334 -0.19 16.61 -3.52
CA ALA A 334 1.03 16.21 -4.21
C ALA A 334 0.80 14.95 -5.08
N LEU A 335 0.09 13.96 -4.54
CA LEU A 335 -0.30 12.74 -5.25
C LEU A 335 -1.18 13.06 -6.46
N GLU A 336 -2.21 13.90 -6.30
CA GLU A 336 -3.08 14.31 -7.41
C GLU A 336 -2.28 15.00 -8.53
N ARG A 337 -1.36 15.90 -8.17
CA ARG A 337 -0.52 16.61 -9.13
C ARG A 337 0.41 15.65 -9.90
N ALA A 338 1.06 14.73 -9.18
CA ALA A 338 1.92 13.72 -9.80
C ALA A 338 1.11 12.79 -10.72
N ALA A 339 -0.05 12.33 -10.27
CA ALA A 339 -0.95 11.48 -11.04
C ALA A 339 -1.42 12.17 -12.34
N ARG A 340 -1.87 13.43 -12.26
CA ARG A 340 -2.28 14.20 -13.46
C ARG A 340 -1.14 14.40 -14.45
N THR A 341 0.09 14.55 -13.95
CA THR A 341 1.28 14.67 -14.82
C THR A 341 1.52 13.38 -15.59
N VAL A 342 1.50 12.24 -14.91
CA VAL A 342 1.63 10.91 -15.53
C VAL A 342 0.50 10.66 -16.54
N ARG A 343 -0.75 11.01 -16.17
CA ARG A 343 -1.90 10.89 -17.07
C ARG A 343 -1.73 11.68 -18.36
N ALA A 344 -1.32 12.94 -18.26
CA ALA A 344 -1.09 13.79 -19.44
C ALA A 344 0.00 13.22 -20.35
N GLN A 345 1.09 12.66 -19.78
CA GLN A 345 2.13 12.00 -20.56
C GLN A 345 1.60 10.76 -21.29
N ARG A 346 0.82 9.92 -20.61
CA ARG A 346 0.17 8.74 -21.21
C ARG A 346 -0.81 9.12 -22.32
N GLU A 347 -1.67 10.10 -22.09
CA GLU A 347 -2.65 10.59 -23.07
C GLU A 347 -1.96 11.19 -24.32
N ALA A 348 -0.82 11.88 -24.15
CA ALA A 348 -0.02 12.39 -25.26
C ALA A 348 0.71 11.28 -26.04
N ALA A 349 1.21 10.26 -25.35
CA ALA A 349 1.95 9.15 -25.96
C ALA A 349 1.05 8.13 -26.67
N ALA A 350 -0.17 7.92 -26.18
CA ALA A 350 -1.15 6.99 -26.74
C ALA A 350 -1.34 7.10 -28.28
N PRO A 351 -1.62 8.28 -28.86
CA PRO A 351 -1.76 8.41 -30.32
C PRO A 351 -0.43 8.23 -31.07
N MET A 352 0.71 8.56 -30.45
CA MET A 352 2.03 8.38 -31.06
C MET A 352 2.39 6.89 -31.17
N LEU A 353 2.16 6.12 -30.11
CA LEU A 353 2.36 4.67 -30.10
C LEU A 353 1.43 3.99 -31.10
N ALA A 354 0.14 4.34 -31.08
CA ALA A 354 -0.83 3.81 -32.04
C ALA A 354 -0.38 4.00 -33.50
N LYS A 355 0.03 5.22 -33.86
CA LYS A 355 0.50 5.54 -35.22
C LYS A 355 1.80 4.80 -35.60
N ALA A 356 2.71 4.61 -34.64
CA ALA A 356 3.93 3.84 -34.87
C ALA A 356 3.61 2.38 -35.17
N VAL A 357 2.69 1.77 -34.41
CA VAL A 357 2.23 0.39 -34.62
C VAL A 357 1.48 0.24 -35.95
N GLU A 358 0.59 1.18 -36.29
CA GLU A 358 -0.14 1.19 -37.57
C GLU A 358 0.79 1.23 -38.79
N LYS A 359 1.93 1.95 -38.69
CA LYS A 359 2.96 1.96 -39.75
C LYS A 359 3.55 0.58 -40.00
N HIS A 360 3.76 -0.22 -38.94
CA HIS A 360 4.22 -1.61 -39.07
C HIS A 360 3.10 -2.52 -39.57
N LEU A 361 1.87 -2.39 -39.05
CA LEU A 361 0.70 -3.15 -39.50
C LEU A 361 0.46 -3.03 -41.01
N ALA A 362 0.62 -1.83 -41.58
CA ALA A 362 0.48 -1.63 -43.01
C ALA A 362 1.47 -2.46 -43.85
N ARG A 363 2.69 -2.69 -43.34
CA ARG A 363 3.67 -3.58 -43.98
C ARG A 363 3.32 -5.06 -43.79
N LEU A 364 2.63 -5.41 -42.71
CA LEU A 364 2.25 -6.77 -42.34
C LEU A 364 0.88 -7.18 -42.91
N ALA A 365 0.56 -6.71 -44.13
CA ALA A 365 -0.71 -6.97 -44.83
C ALA A 365 -1.98 -6.54 -44.06
N LEU A 366 -1.85 -5.56 -43.15
CA LEU A 366 -2.95 -5.01 -42.36
C LEU A 366 -3.04 -3.48 -42.54
N ALA A 367 -2.98 -2.99 -43.79
CA ALA A 367 -3.02 -1.56 -44.10
C ALA A 367 -4.33 -0.86 -43.69
N GLY A 368 -5.42 -1.62 -43.60
CA GLY A 368 -6.71 -1.14 -43.13
C GLY A 368 -6.87 -1.14 -41.61
N ALA A 369 -5.89 -1.69 -40.86
CA ALA A 369 -6.02 -1.83 -39.42
C ALA A 369 -5.93 -0.48 -38.71
N ARG A 370 -6.56 -0.42 -37.54
CA ARG A 370 -6.52 0.73 -36.64
C ARG A 370 -6.17 0.30 -35.24
N VAL A 371 -5.34 1.10 -34.58
CA VAL A 371 -4.97 0.93 -33.17
C VAL A 371 -5.46 2.15 -32.42
N LYS A 372 -6.15 1.93 -31.30
CA LYS A 372 -6.53 3.00 -30.37
C LYS A 372 -6.12 2.59 -28.97
N ILE A 373 -5.41 3.48 -28.29
CA ILE A 373 -5.01 3.27 -26.90
C ILE A 373 -5.88 4.17 -26.06
N ASN A 374 -6.72 3.58 -25.21
CA ASN A 374 -7.49 4.31 -24.23
C ASN A 374 -6.68 4.40 -22.94
N VAL A 375 -6.63 5.60 -22.35
CA VAL A 375 -5.99 5.88 -21.07
C VAL A 375 -7.06 6.39 -20.12
N GLY A 376 -7.18 5.74 -18.96
CA GLY A 376 -8.16 6.08 -17.94
C GLY A 376 -9.48 5.32 -18.09
N GLY A 377 -10.01 4.89 -16.94
CA GLY A 377 -11.29 4.20 -16.81
C GLY A 377 -12.45 5.11 -16.41
N THR A 378 -13.61 4.52 -16.13
CA THR A 378 -14.77 5.20 -15.54
C THR A 378 -14.63 5.45 -14.04
N ARG A 379 -13.56 4.92 -13.44
CA ARG A 379 -13.24 5.05 -12.02
C ARG A 379 -12.81 6.47 -11.69
N ALA A 380 -13.48 7.09 -10.74
CA ALA A 380 -13.17 8.44 -10.28
C ALA A 380 -11.79 8.54 -9.58
N ASP A 381 -11.28 7.43 -9.05
CA ASP A 381 -9.98 7.35 -8.37
C ASP A 381 -8.79 7.10 -9.32
N ASP A 382 -9.04 6.90 -10.62
CA ASP A 382 -7.99 6.70 -11.62
C ASP A 382 -7.37 8.02 -12.11
N LEU A 383 -6.75 8.74 -11.18
CA LEU A 383 -6.15 10.05 -11.45
C LEU A 383 -4.93 9.96 -12.39
N ALA A 384 -4.22 8.83 -12.36
CA ALA A 384 -3.01 8.61 -13.15
C ALA A 384 -3.29 8.03 -14.54
N GLY A 385 -4.53 7.59 -14.82
CA GLY A 385 -4.84 6.85 -16.05
C GLY A 385 -4.17 5.48 -16.04
N ASP A 386 -4.24 4.77 -14.93
CA ASP A 386 -3.72 3.42 -14.72
C ASP A 386 -4.52 2.37 -15.50
N ASP A 387 -5.78 2.64 -15.83
CA ASP A 387 -6.57 1.80 -16.73
C ASP A 387 -6.18 2.08 -18.19
N VAL A 388 -5.17 1.38 -18.68
CA VAL A 388 -4.71 1.46 -20.08
C VAL A 388 -5.20 0.24 -20.85
N VAL A 389 -5.90 0.48 -21.97
CA VAL A 389 -6.45 -0.58 -22.83
C VAL A 389 -6.10 -0.35 -24.29
N PHE A 390 -5.45 -1.33 -24.91
CA PHE A 390 -5.11 -1.32 -26.34
C PHE A 390 -6.27 -1.95 -27.13
N LEU A 391 -6.86 -1.15 -27.99
CA LEU A 391 -7.94 -1.52 -28.89
C LEU A 391 -7.40 -1.68 -30.31
N PHE A 392 -7.89 -2.70 -31.00
CA PHE A 392 -7.49 -3.07 -32.35
C PHE A 392 -8.72 -3.35 -33.21
N ALA A 393 -8.67 -2.85 -34.45
CA ALA A 393 -9.61 -3.17 -35.51
C ALA A 393 -8.79 -3.65 -36.71
N ALA A 394 -8.96 -4.89 -37.14
CA ALA A 394 -8.18 -5.46 -38.25
C ALA A 394 -8.56 -4.85 -39.61
N ASN A 395 -9.85 -4.58 -39.79
CA ASN A 395 -10.43 -4.20 -41.08
C ASN A 395 -11.08 -2.81 -41.02
N PRO A 396 -11.04 -2.04 -42.12
CA PRO A 396 -11.77 -0.77 -42.21
C PRO A 396 -13.27 -0.98 -41.92
N GLY A 397 -13.85 -0.11 -41.09
CA GLY A 397 -15.27 -0.18 -40.72
C GLY A 397 -15.61 -1.14 -39.58
N SER A 398 -14.64 -1.92 -39.07
CA SER A 398 -14.83 -2.70 -37.83
C SER A 398 -14.66 -1.83 -36.58
N GLU A 399 -15.45 -2.12 -35.54
CA GLU A 399 -15.33 -1.43 -34.25
C GLU A 399 -14.05 -1.89 -33.51
N PRO A 400 -13.19 -0.97 -33.03
CA PRO A 400 -12.01 -1.34 -32.27
C PRO A 400 -12.37 -2.09 -30.98
N ALA A 401 -11.84 -3.31 -30.84
CA ALA A 401 -12.06 -4.14 -29.67
C ALA A 401 -10.74 -4.35 -28.90
N PRO A 402 -10.77 -4.65 -27.60
CA PRO A 402 -9.57 -5.05 -26.86
C PRO A 402 -8.81 -6.16 -27.58
N LEU A 403 -7.48 -6.11 -27.61
CA LEU A 403 -6.63 -7.12 -28.29
C LEU A 403 -7.01 -8.57 -27.91
N ALA A 404 -7.39 -8.80 -26.66
CA ALA A 404 -7.81 -10.11 -26.17
C ALA A 404 -9.11 -10.66 -26.80
N LYS A 405 -9.90 -9.82 -27.48
CA LYS A 405 -11.17 -10.19 -28.12
C LYS A 405 -11.07 -10.31 -29.64
N VAL A 406 -9.86 -10.22 -30.21
CA VAL A 406 -9.66 -10.35 -31.65
C VAL A 406 -9.87 -11.82 -32.05
N ALA A 407 -10.75 -12.05 -33.04
CA ALA A 407 -11.20 -13.40 -33.39
C ALA A 407 -10.21 -14.21 -34.25
N SER A 408 -9.29 -13.56 -34.97
CA SER A 408 -8.32 -14.21 -35.88
C SER A 408 -6.93 -14.29 -35.25
N GLY A 409 -6.43 -15.52 -35.03
CA GLY A 409 -5.12 -15.78 -34.43
C GLY A 409 -3.97 -15.14 -35.23
N GLY A 410 -3.99 -15.25 -36.56
CA GLY A 410 -2.96 -14.65 -37.42
C GLY A 410 -2.98 -13.12 -37.44
N GLU A 411 -4.15 -12.48 -37.33
CA GLU A 411 -4.23 -11.02 -37.22
C GLU A 411 -3.67 -10.54 -35.87
N LEU A 412 -4.00 -11.26 -34.79
CA LEU A 412 -3.45 -10.98 -33.47
C LEU A 412 -1.93 -11.17 -33.44
N ALA A 413 -1.41 -12.27 -33.96
CA ALA A 413 0.03 -12.53 -34.02
C ALA A 413 0.79 -11.44 -34.81
N ARG A 414 0.23 -10.97 -35.93
CA ARG A 414 0.80 -9.83 -36.69
C ARG A 414 0.69 -8.50 -35.94
N ALA A 415 -0.40 -8.27 -35.20
CA ALA A 415 -0.53 -7.10 -34.34
C ALA A 415 0.48 -7.11 -33.19
N MET A 416 0.72 -8.26 -32.57
CA MET A 416 1.74 -8.44 -31.54
C MET A 416 3.14 -8.24 -32.10
N LEU A 417 3.42 -8.73 -33.32
CA LEU A 417 4.67 -8.46 -34.02
C LEU A 417 4.88 -6.96 -34.24
N ALA A 418 3.86 -6.25 -34.74
CA ALA A 418 3.91 -4.80 -34.92
C ALA A 418 4.16 -4.05 -33.59
N LEU A 419 3.51 -4.50 -32.52
CA LEU A 419 3.72 -3.95 -31.17
C LEU A 419 5.16 -4.18 -30.69
N ARG A 420 5.70 -5.40 -30.83
CA ARG A 420 7.07 -5.75 -30.39
C ARG A 420 8.17 -5.11 -31.22
N LEU A 421 7.90 -4.70 -32.46
CA LEU A 421 8.84 -3.90 -33.25
C LEU A 421 9.03 -2.49 -32.68
N VAL A 422 7.96 -1.91 -32.13
CA VAL A 422 7.95 -0.58 -31.52
C VAL A 422 8.35 -0.61 -30.04
N LEU A 423 7.80 -1.58 -29.29
CA LEU A 423 8.03 -1.77 -27.86
C LEU A 423 9.25 -2.65 -27.65
N THR A 424 10.37 -2.03 -27.32
CA THR A 424 11.66 -2.72 -27.17
C THR A 424 11.76 -3.58 -25.92
N GLN A 425 11.00 -3.26 -24.87
CA GLN A 425 10.93 -4.06 -23.65
C GLN A 425 10.12 -5.34 -23.90
N ALA A 426 10.79 -6.49 -23.84
CA ALA A 426 10.16 -7.80 -23.92
C ALA A 426 11.06 -8.85 -23.23
N PRO A 427 10.51 -10.03 -22.88
CA PRO A 427 11.30 -11.19 -22.48
C PRO A 427 12.34 -11.56 -23.54
N GLY A 428 13.41 -12.24 -23.12
CA GLY A 428 14.50 -12.58 -24.03
C GLY A 428 14.11 -13.53 -25.17
N THR A 429 12.99 -14.26 -25.05
CA THR A 429 12.48 -15.19 -26.06
C THR A 429 11.05 -14.83 -26.45
N LEU A 430 10.78 -14.72 -27.76
CA LEU A 430 9.46 -14.43 -28.33
C LEU A 430 9.06 -15.56 -29.25
N VAL A 431 7.86 -16.11 -29.09
CA VAL A 431 7.34 -17.21 -29.91
C VAL A 431 6.14 -16.72 -30.69
N PHE A 432 6.17 -16.89 -32.00
CA PHE A 432 5.07 -16.55 -32.90
C PHE A 432 4.55 -17.81 -33.59
N ASP A 433 3.30 -18.14 -33.29
CA ASP A 433 2.50 -19.12 -34.01
C ASP A 433 1.47 -18.40 -34.89
N GLU A 434 1.13 -19.01 -36.03
CA GLU A 434 0.14 -18.51 -37.00
C GLU A 434 0.38 -17.08 -37.55
N VAL A 435 1.53 -16.46 -37.33
CA VAL A 435 1.82 -15.10 -37.84
C VAL A 435 1.76 -15.03 -39.37
N ASP A 436 2.02 -16.16 -40.02
CA ASP A 436 1.97 -16.36 -41.47
C ASP A 436 0.63 -16.92 -41.97
N ALA A 437 -0.39 -17.05 -41.10
CA ALA A 437 -1.70 -17.54 -41.47
C ALA A 437 -2.44 -16.54 -42.38
N GLY A 438 -2.96 -17.06 -43.49
CA GLY A 438 -3.79 -16.30 -44.44
C GLY A 438 -3.03 -15.27 -45.28
N ILE A 439 -1.69 -15.34 -45.34
CA ILE A 439 -0.87 -14.43 -46.14
C ILE A 439 0.03 -15.19 -47.13
N GLY A 440 0.45 -14.51 -48.19
CA GLY A 440 1.35 -15.05 -49.21
C GLY A 440 2.06 -13.96 -50.01
N GLY A 441 3.01 -14.34 -50.86
CA GLY A 441 3.74 -13.41 -51.74
C GLY A 441 4.49 -12.32 -50.96
N ASP A 442 4.35 -11.06 -51.39
CA ASP A 442 5.05 -9.91 -50.80
C ASP A 442 4.72 -9.70 -49.32
N ALA A 443 3.49 -10.03 -48.89
CA ALA A 443 3.10 -9.97 -47.49
C ALA A 443 3.91 -10.93 -46.62
N ALA A 444 4.16 -12.15 -47.11
CA ALA A 444 4.98 -13.14 -46.42
C ALA A 444 6.44 -12.68 -46.30
N VAL A 445 6.97 -12.03 -47.34
CA VAL A 445 8.32 -11.43 -47.31
C VAL A 445 8.40 -10.29 -46.29
N ALA A 446 7.38 -9.44 -46.19
CA ALA A 446 7.35 -8.37 -45.21
C ALA A 446 7.25 -8.86 -43.76
N VAL A 447 6.49 -9.94 -43.51
CA VAL A 447 6.45 -10.62 -42.21
C VAL A 447 7.80 -11.26 -41.87
N ALA A 448 8.39 -11.97 -42.83
CA ALA A 448 9.71 -12.58 -42.69
C ALA A 448 10.79 -11.54 -42.35
N ASP A 449 10.78 -10.39 -43.03
CA ASP A 449 11.68 -9.28 -42.78
C ASP A 449 11.50 -8.68 -41.38
N SER A 450 10.24 -8.51 -40.96
CA SER A 450 9.91 -7.96 -39.65
C SER A 450 10.27 -8.90 -38.49
N LEU A 451 10.07 -10.22 -38.65
CA LEU A 451 10.52 -11.21 -37.68
C LEU A 451 12.05 -11.26 -37.58
N ALA A 452 12.75 -11.11 -38.71
CA ALA A 452 14.21 -11.09 -38.75
C ALA A 452 14.77 -9.83 -38.06
N ASP A 453 14.14 -8.66 -38.27
CA ASP A 453 14.46 -7.40 -37.60
C ASP A 453 14.24 -7.49 -36.08
N LEU A 454 13.12 -8.09 -35.65
CA LEU A 454 12.88 -8.37 -34.23
C LEU A 454 13.94 -9.33 -33.65
N GLY A 455 14.37 -10.31 -34.44
CA GLY A 455 15.44 -11.25 -34.13
C GLY A 455 16.81 -10.60 -33.88
N GLU A 456 17.04 -9.37 -34.31
CA GLU A 456 18.31 -8.68 -34.02
C GLU A 456 18.43 -8.25 -32.55
N ARG A 457 17.31 -8.19 -31.83
CA ARG A 457 17.21 -7.73 -30.43
C ARG A 457 16.75 -8.81 -29.47
N HIS A 458 15.98 -9.78 -29.96
CA HIS A 458 15.37 -10.85 -29.18
C HIS A 458 15.62 -12.20 -29.84
N GLN A 459 15.55 -13.29 -29.07
CA GLN A 459 15.41 -14.61 -29.66
C GLN A 459 13.97 -14.77 -30.16
N VAL A 460 13.77 -15.04 -31.45
CA VAL A 460 12.44 -15.18 -32.05
C VAL A 460 12.27 -16.59 -32.59
N LEU A 461 11.27 -17.31 -32.11
CA LEU A 461 10.85 -18.60 -32.62
C LEU A 461 9.58 -18.42 -33.44
N VAL A 462 9.56 -18.89 -34.69
CA VAL A 462 8.36 -18.81 -35.53
C VAL A 462 7.97 -20.19 -36.05
N VAL A 463 6.73 -20.58 -35.85
CA VAL A 463 6.15 -21.73 -36.55
C VAL A 463 5.69 -21.26 -37.93
N THR A 464 6.19 -21.90 -38.98
CA THR A 464 5.87 -21.48 -40.35
C THR A 464 5.75 -22.65 -41.32
N HIS A 465 4.95 -22.42 -42.35
CA HIS A 465 4.89 -23.27 -43.54
C HIS A 465 5.34 -22.50 -44.80
N LEU A 466 5.63 -21.21 -44.68
CA LEU A 466 6.00 -20.36 -45.80
C LEU A 466 7.52 -20.39 -46.03
N PRO A 467 7.98 -20.74 -47.25
CA PRO A 467 9.41 -20.75 -47.58
C PRO A 467 10.06 -19.38 -47.44
N GLN A 468 9.31 -18.29 -47.62
CA GLN A 468 9.78 -16.92 -47.44
C GLN A 468 10.23 -16.67 -46.00
N VAL A 469 9.45 -17.10 -45.01
CA VAL A 469 9.77 -16.93 -43.59
C VAL A 469 10.94 -17.83 -43.20
N ALA A 470 10.92 -19.10 -43.63
CA ALA A 470 12.01 -20.04 -43.38
C ALA A 470 13.36 -19.58 -43.95
N ALA A 471 13.34 -18.94 -45.13
CA ALA A 471 14.54 -18.41 -45.78
C ALA A 471 15.15 -17.21 -45.03
N TYR A 472 14.34 -16.40 -44.35
CA TYR A 472 14.82 -15.24 -43.58
C TYR A 472 15.39 -15.61 -42.21
N ALA A 473 15.03 -16.78 -41.68
CA ALA A 473 15.50 -17.25 -40.38
C ALA A 473 17.02 -17.44 -40.34
N SER A 474 17.65 -17.12 -39.20
CA SER A 474 19.03 -17.44 -38.90
C SER A 474 19.22 -18.95 -38.77
N HIS A 475 18.32 -19.59 -38.05
CA HIS A 475 18.33 -21.02 -37.79
C HIS A 475 17.02 -21.64 -38.26
N GLN A 476 17.03 -22.93 -38.54
CA GLN A 476 15.85 -23.65 -38.99
C GLN A 476 15.80 -25.00 -38.29
N VAL A 477 14.67 -25.30 -37.67
CA VAL A 477 14.38 -26.59 -37.04
C VAL A 477 13.38 -27.32 -37.93
N LEU A 478 13.76 -28.51 -38.38
CA LEU A 478 12.88 -29.40 -39.13
C LEU A 478 12.18 -30.34 -38.17
N VAL A 479 10.86 -30.30 -38.19
CA VAL A 479 10.00 -31.30 -37.55
C VAL A 479 9.55 -32.31 -38.58
N SER A 480 10.06 -33.53 -38.47
CA SER A 480 9.72 -34.63 -39.38
C SER A 480 8.90 -35.70 -38.67
N LYS A 481 8.07 -36.39 -39.45
CA LYS A 481 7.27 -37.53 -39.00
C LYS A 481 7.84 -38.81 -39.56
N GLU A 482 8.02 -39.80 -38.70
CA GLU A 482 8.38 -41.17 -39.05
C GLU A 482 7.32 -42.13 -38.50
N VAL A 483 6.86 -43.09 -39.30
CA VAL A 483 5.91 -44.12 -38.81
C VAL A 483 6.69 -45.42 -38.64
N ARG A 484 6.83 -45.89 -37.41
CA ARG A 484 7.46 -47.17 -37.09
C ARG A 484 6.41 -48.10 -36.50
N LYS A 485 6.20 -49.27 -37.12
CA LYS A 485 5.22 -50.29 -36.66
C LYS A 485 3.81 -49.74 -36.42
N GLY A 486 3.35 -48.81 -37.27
CA GLY A 486 2.02 -48.19 -37.17
C GLY A 486 1.90 -47.06 -36.14
N ILE A 487 2.97 -46.77 -35.38
CA ILE A 487 3.01 -45.66 -34.42
C ILE A 487 3.74 -44.47 -35.05
N THR A 488 3.19 -43.27 -34.88
CA THR A 488 3.78 -42.03 -35.37
C THR A 488 4.81 -41.49 -34.37
N PHE A 489 6.01 -41.17 -34.87
CA PHE A 489 7.10 -40.54 -34.13
C PHE A 489 7.42 -39.21 -34.81
N ALA A 490 7.37 -38.12 -34.06
CA ALA A 490 7.87 -36.84 -34.50
C ALA A 490 9.29 -36.64 -33.95
N THR A 491 10.21 -36.19 -34.80
CA THR A 491 11.55 -35.75 -34.41
C THR A 491 11.72 -34.28 -34.78
N ALA A 492 12.44 -33.53 -33.94
CA ALA A 492 12.78 -32.13 -34.20
C ALA A 492 14.30 -32.00 -34.17
N ARG A 493 14.90 -31.48 -35.24
CA ARG A 493 16.35 -31.26 -35.33
C ARG A 493 16.69 -29.96 -36.04
N THR A 494 17.78 -29.32 -35.63
CA THR A 494 18.31 -28.14 -36.33
C THR A 494 18.94 -28.57 -37.67
N LEU A 495 18.62 -27.84 -38.74
CA LEU A 495 19.16 -28.07 -40.07
C LEU A 495 20.50 -27.34 -40.25
N GLY A 496 21.47 -28.03 -40.86
CA GLY A 496 22.72 -27.41 -41.29
C GLY A 496 22.58 -26.60 -42.58
N ASP A 497 23.57 -25.76 -42.89
CA ASP A 497 23.56 -24.88 -44.08
C ASP A 497 23.40 -25.63 -45.41
N ALA A 498 23.85 -26.89 -45.48
CA ALA A 498 23.71 -27.74 -46.66
C ALA A 498 22.28 -28.27 -46.85
N GLU A 499 21.54 -28.50 -45.76
CA GLU A 499 20.20 -29.13 -45.78
C GLU A 499 19.07 -28.10 -45.89
N ARG A 500 19.31 -26.86 -45.44
CA ARG A 500 18.31 -25.78 -45.49
C ARG A 500 17.75 -25.49 -46.89
N PRO A 501 18.56 -25.43 -47.97
CA PRO A 501 18.03 -25.21 -49.31
C PRO A 501 17.04 -26.30 -49.74
N ASP A 502 17.26 -27.55 -49.35
CA ASP A 502 16.41 -28.68 -49.73
C ASP A 502 15.06 -28.61 -49.00
N GLU A 503 15.06 -28.24 -47.72
CA GLU A 503 13.82 -28.04 -46.96
C GLU A 503 13.03 -26.83 -47.49
N ILE A 504 13.69 -25.71 -47.81
CA ILE A 504 13.00 -24.55 -48.40
C ILE A 504 12.44 -24.90 -49.79
N ALA A 505 13.16 -25.69 -50.60
CA ALA A 505 12.67 -26.19 -51.87
C ALA A 505 11.44 -27.10 -51.66
N ARG A 506 11.46 -27.99 -50.66
CA ARG A 506 10.30 -28.82 -50.29
C ARG A 506 9.08 -27.97 -49.91
N LEU A 507 9.27 -26.89 -49.15
CA LEU A 507 8.19 -25.95 -48.80
C LEU A 507 7.63 -25.22 -50.03
N LEU A 508 8.45 -24.98 -51.06
CA LEU A 508 8.03 -24.36 -52.32
C LEU A 508 7.25 -25.33 -53.23
N SER A 509 7.72 -26.56 -53.40
CA SER A 509 7.21 -27.50 -54.41
C SER A 509 6.36 -28.64 -53.86
N GLY A 510 6.22 -28.77 -52.54
CA GLY A 510 5.42 -29.79 -51.87
C GLY A 510 5.89 -31.24 -52.05
N SER A 511 7.04 -31.47 -52.69
CA SER A 511 7.59 -32.79 -53.02
C SER A 511 9.13 -32.75 -53.04
N LEU A 512 9.78 -33.92 -53.19
CA LEU A 512 11.24 -34.06 -53.27
C LEU A 512 11.84 -33.00 -54.21
N ALA A 513 12.81 -32.26 -53.70
CA ALA A 513 13.33 -31.06 -54.32
C ALA A 513 13.89 -31.35 -55.72
N VAL A 514 13.28 -30.77 -56.76
CA VAL A 514 13.84 -30.74 -58.12
C VAL A 514 14.97 -29.69 -58.14
N GLU A 515 16.01 -29.91 -58.94
CA GLU A 515 17.22 -29.06 -58.99
C GLU A 515 16.91 -27.56 -59.12
N SER A 516 15.90 -27.19 -59.92
CA SER A 516 15.43 -25.81 -60.08
C SER A 516 14.81 -25.20 -58.80
N GLY A 517 14.11 -26.01 -58.00
CA GLY A 517 13.54 -25.59 -56.72
C GLY A 517 14.63 -25.30 -55.68
N VAL A 518 15.67 -26.14 -55.64
CA VAL A 518 16.84 -25.93 -54.78
C VAL A 518 17.61 -24.68 -55.19
N GLU A 519 17.75 -24.43 -56.49
CA GLU A 519 18.39 -23.19 -56.97
C GLU A 519 17.61 -21.94 -56.55
N HIS A 520 16.28 -21.95 -56.67
CA HIS A 520 15.44 -20.86 -56.18
C HIS A 520 15.59 -20.66 -54.66
N ALA A 521 15.56 -21.75 -53.88
CA ALA A 521 15.77 -21.71 -52.43
C ALA A 521 17.14 -21.12 -52.05
N ARG A 522 18.22 -21.52 -52.75
CA ARG A 522 19.56 -20.93 -52.57
C ARG A 522 19.57 -19.44 -52.86
N ASN A 523 18.84 -18.99 -53.89
CA ASN A 523 18.72 -17.57 -54.20
C ASN A 523 17.98 -16.81 -53.10
N MET A 524 16.90 -17.35 -52.54
CA MET A 524 16.19 -16.74 -51.39
C MET A 524 17.12 -16.57 -50.17
N LEU A 525 17.89 -17.61 -49.83
CA LEU A 525 18.88 -17.56 -48.75
C LEU A 525 20.00 -16.54 -48.99
N LYS A 526 20.42 -16.34 -50.26
CA LYS A 526 21.42 -15.33 -50.63
C LYS A 526 20.88 -13.90 -50.55
N THR A 527 19.65 -13.66 -51.00
CA THR A 527 19.00 -12.34 -50.95
C THR A 527 18.91 -11.82 -49.52
N ARG A 528 18.63 -12.71 -48.56
CA ARG A 528 18.72 -12.41 -47.12
C ARG A 528 20.10 -11.92 -46.69
N LYS A 529 21.19 -12.63 -47.06
CA LYS A 529 22.57 -12.24 -46.68
C LYS A 529 22.92 -10.84 -47.18
N LYS A 530 22.48 -10.48 -48.40
CA LYS A 530 22.65 -9.12 -48.94
C LYS A 530 21.84 -8.07 -48.17
N SER A 531 20.58 -8.33 -47.86
CA SER A 531 19.71 -7.43 -47.08
C SER A 531 20.29 -7.11 -45.69
N ARG A 532 20.86 -8.10 -44.99
CA ARG A 532 21.54 -7.89 -43.70
C ARG A 532 22.82 -7.05 -43.82
N THR A 533 23.56 -7.19 -44.91
CA THR A 533 24.82 -6.45 -45.12
C THR A 533 24.58 -4.98 -45.46
N SER A 534 23.43 -4.64 -46.07
CA SER A 534 23.06 -3.24 -46.36
C SER A 534 22.44 -2.48 -45.19
N ARG A 535 22.09 -3.17 -44.10
CA ARG A 535 21.46 -2.59 -42.89
C ARG A 535 22.45 -2.31 -41.75
N ARG A 536 23.62 -2.95 -41.77
CA ARG A 536 24.78 -2.62 -40.94
C ARG A 536 25.63 -1.59 -41.67
#